data_AF-A0A2G5TNA0-F1
#
_entry.id   AF-A0A2G5TNA0-F1
#
_cell.length_a   1.000
_cell.length_b   1.000
_cell.length_c   1.000
_cell.angle_alpha   90.00
_cell.angle_beta   90.00
_cell.angle_gamma   90.00
#
_symmetry.space_group_name_H-M   'P 1'
#
loop_
_entity.id
_entity.type
_entity.pdbx_description
1 polymer ?
#
loop_
_entity_poly.entity_id
_entity_poly.type
_entity_poly.pdbx_seq_one_letter_code
_entity_poly.pdbx_strand_id
1 'polypeptide(L)'
;MSATFYKLTHFSYLLQENDEKHTFITLGIGRDITGEQRWKRKMEKLGKTVEFYGADPMTEINEDLYPQIGKYFPFAVSRTPGYATASVLKNRQYINQSVVHVDIMYFVDKLLKINKIDNLWMDAEGAEYDMFEIFMKNGSFAQNGIDVCQINIEVHLSETGPNHLNYERFMKFVKQLIREEQFAIFKTEEVIHMRMYMFNFASSFCRHKY
;
A
#
# COMPACT_ATOMS: atom_id res chain seq x y z
N MET A 1 10.29 -3.76 2.60
CA MET A 1 9.63 -2.48 2.29
C MET A 1 10.51 -1.24 2.03
N SER A 2 11.34 -0.73 2.95
CA SER A 2 11.88 0.64 2.76
C SER A 2 12.91 0.81 1.63
N ALA A 3 13.74 -0.19 1.34
CA ALA A 3 14.55 -0.21 0.10
C ALA A 3 13.71 -0.50 -1.17
N THR A 4 12.55 -1.15 -0.98
CA THR A 4 11.63 -1.65 -2.01
C THR A 4 10.95 -0.51 -2.78
N PHE A 5 10.43 0.51 -2.08
CA PHE A 5 9.74 1.65 -2.68
C PHE A 5 10.63 2.88 -2.92
N TYR A 6 11.90 2.81 -2.50
CA TYR A 6 12.88 3.90 -2.62
C TYR A 6 13.05 4.46 -4.05
N LYS A 7 12.89 3.61 -5.07
CA LYS A 7 12.98 4.03 -6.49
C LYS A 7 11.69 4.62 -7.04
N LEU A 8 10.56 4.46 -6.36
CA LEU A 8 9.25 4.96 -6.77
C LEU A 8 8.89 6.30 -6.11
N THR A 9 9.52 6.65 -4.98
CA THR A 9 9.32 7.94 -4.29
C THR A 9 9.75 9.19 -5.09
N HIS A 10 10.47 9.01 -6.20
CA HIS A 10 10.83 10.11 -7.11
C HIS A 10 9.67 10.51 -8.03
N PHE A 11 8.60 9.70 -8.13
CA PHE A 11 7.46 9.91 -9.04
C PHE A 11 6.20 10.45 -8.36
N SER A 12 6.32 10.94 -7.12
CA SER A 12 5.19 11.59 -6.48
C SER A 12 4.81 12.88 -7.22
N TYR A 13 3.53 13.05 -7.52
CA TYR A 13 3.03 14.28 -8.14
C TYR A 13 3.31 15.50 -7.27
N LEU A 14 3.53 16.64 -7.93
CA LEU A 14 3.83 17.92 -7.30
C LEU A 14 2.61 18.36 -6.50
N LEU A 15 2.85 18.71 -5.24
CA LEU A 15 1.79 19.17 -4.34
C LEU A 15 1.35 20.57 -4.74
N GLN A 16 0.04 20.79 -4.82
CA GLN A 16 -0.48 22.16 -4.87
C GLN A 16 -0.28 22.86 -3.51
N GLU A 17 -0.27 24.19 -3.49
CA GLU A 17 -0.08 25.02 -2.27
C GLU A 17 -1.30 24.97 -1.31
N ASN A 18 -1.88 23.80 -1.06
CA ASN A 18 -2.95 23.62 -0.08
C ASN A 18 -2.41 23.05 1.23
N ASP A 19 -2.77 23.64 2.36
CA ASP A 19 -2.39 23.18 3.72
C ASP A 19 -3.21 21.97 4.20
N GLU A 20 -3.75 21.20 3.26
CA GLU A 20 -4.48 19.99 3.58
C GLU A 20 -3.54 18.95 4.18
N LYS A 21 -4.01 18.35 5.27
CA LYS A 21 -3.36 17.23 5.93
C LYS A 21 -3.19 16.07 4.94
N HIS A 22 -2.04 15.41 4.99
CA HIS A 22 -1.78 14.22 4.18
C HIS A 22 -1.87 12.95 5.01
N THR A 23 -2.34 11.87 4.41
CA THR A 23 -2.40 10.55 5.03
C THR A 23 -1.52 9.55 4.31
N PHE A 24 -0.75 8.77 5.06
CA PHE A 24 0.12 7.75 4.52
C PHE A 24 -0.18 6.43 5.20
N ILE A 25 -0.56 5.42 4.42
CA ILE A 25 -0.86 4.08 4.91
C ILE A 25 0.20 3.11 4.38
N THR A 26 0.82 2.36 5.27
CA THR A 26 1.73 1.26 4.96
C THR A 26 1.08 -0.06 5.36
N LEU A 27 0.93 -1.00 4.43
CA LEU A 27 0.49 -2.38 4.69
C LEU A 27 1.67 -3.32 4.46
N GLY A 28 2.21 -3.91 5.52
CA GLY A 28 3.41 -4.75 5.51
C GLY A 28 4.71 -3.95 5.67
N ILE A 29 4.88 -3.34 6.85
CA ILE A 29 6.06 -2.54 7.22
C ILE A 29 7.37 -3.33 7.01
N GLY A 30 7.34 -4.64 7.25
CA GLY A 30 8.52 -5.47 7.30
C GLY A 30 9.30 -5.16 8.58
N ARG A 31 10.48 -4.55 8.46
CA ARG A 31 11.37 -4.19 9.59
C ARG A 31 12.24 -2.95 9.29
N ASP A 32 11.84 -2.15 8.30
CA ASP A 32 12.60 -1.00 7.83
C ASP A 32 11.62 0.08 7.34
N ILE A 33 11.72 1.28 7.92
CA ILE A 33 10.87 2.44 7.63
C ILE A 33 11.64 3.59 6.98
N THR A 34 12.85 3.37 6.46
CA THR A 34 13.69 4.44 5.89
C THR A 34 12.99 5.15 4.71
N GLY A 35 12.21 4.43 3.91
CA GLY A 35 11.36 4.95 2.84
C GLY A 35 10.33 5.96 3.36
N GLU A 36 9.56 5.58 4.37
CA GLU A 36 8.55 6.41 5.03
C GLU A 36 9.19 7.62 5.73
N GLN A 37 10.31 7.42 6.42
CA GLN A 37 11.08 8.52 7.02
C GLN A 37 11.58 9.50 5.96
N ARG A 38 12.04 9.01 4.80
CA ARG A 38 12.46 9.88 3.69
C ARG A 38 11.29 10.65 3.13
N TRP A 39 10.12 10.01 3.00
CA TRP A 39 8.89 10.67 2.58
C TRP A 39 8.50 11.77 3.55
N LYS A 40 8.47 11.47 4.86
CA LYS A 40 8.22 12.45 5.92
C LYS A 40 9.12 13.68 5.78
N ARG A 41 10.44 13.47 5.69
CA ARG A 41 11.41 14.57 5.48
C ARG A 41 11.15 15.37 4.21
N LYS A 42 10.70 14.74 3.12
CA LYS A 42 10.35 15.42 1.87
C LYS A 42 9.13 16.32 2.07
N MET A 43 8.10 15.82 2.75
CA MET A 43 6.86 16.56 3.01
C MET A 43 7.09 17.72 3.99
N GLU A 44 7.90 17.51 5.03
CA GLU A 44 8.30 18.55 5.98
C GLU A 44 9.03 19.71 5.30
N LYS A 45 9.93 19.41 4.35
CA LYS A 45 10.60 20.45 3.52
C LYS A 45 9.63 21.27 2.68
N LEU A 46 8.46 20.73 2.38
CA LEU A 46 7.39 21.40 1.64
C LEU A 46 6.37 22.07 2.58
N GLY A 47 6.66 22.12 3.89
CA GLY A 47 5.76 22.69 4.90
C GLY A 47 4.50 21.86 5.14
N LYS A 48 4.49 20.58 4.73
CA LYS A 48 3.30 19.71 4.80
C LYS A 48 3.37 18.75 5.98
N THR A 49 2.23 18.55 6.62
CA THR A 49 2.05 17.58 7.72
C THR A 49 1.44 16.29 7.17
N VAL A 50 1.96 15.15 7.64
CA VAL A 50 1.51 13.82 7.24
C VAL A 50 1.18 12.98 8.46
N GLU A 51 0.04 12.30 8.45
CA GLU A 51 -0.27 11.23 9.38
C GLU A 51 0.08 9.87 8.78
N PHE A 52 0.94 9.13 9.48
CA PHE A 52 1.36 7.80 9.09
C PHE A 52 0.60 6.73 9.87
N TYR A 53 0.16 5.69 9.17
CA TYR A 53 -0.54 4.52 9.70
C TYR A 53 0.10 3.27 9.12
N GLY A 54 0.68 2.43 9.97
CA GLY A 54 1.40 1.22 9.54
C GLY A 54 0.77 -0.02 10.14
N ALA A 55 0.42 -0.98 9.30
CA ALA A 55 -0.09 -2.28 9.73
C ALA A 55 0.89 -3.38 9.35
N ASP A 56 1.29 -4.18 10.33
CA ASP A 56 2.17 -5.34 10.14
C ASP A 56 2.00 -6.33 11.31
N PRO A 57 1.89 -7.64 11.07
CA PRO A 57 1.72 -8.62 12.15
C PRO A 57 2.98 -8.83 13.01
N MET A 58 4.16 -8.36 12.59
CA MET A 58 5.43 -8.54 13.29
C MET A 58 5.62 -7.50 14.40
N THR A 59 5.37 -7.90 15.64
CA THR A 59 5.46 -7.00 16.80
C THR A 59 6.87 -6.78 17.32
N GLU A 60 7.75 -7.79 17.24
CA GLU A 60 9.08 -7.81 17.90
C GLU A 60 9.94 -6.56 17.60
N ILE A 61 9.75 -5.90 16.46
CA ILE A 61 10.48 -4.69 16.07
C ILE A 61 9.57 -3.54 15.68
N ASN A 62 8.44 -3.81 15.04
CA ASN A 62 7.61 -2.73 14.51
C ASN A 62 6.86 -1.96 15.62
N GLU A 63 6.68 -2.56 16.80
CA GLU A 63 6.15 -1.87 17.99
C GLU A 63 7.03 -0.72 18.46
N ASP A 64 8.35 -0.81 18.27
CA ASP A 64 9.28 0.28 18.63
C ASP A 64 9.66 1.14 17.41
N LEU A 65 9.67 0.53 16.21
CA LEU A 65 10.15 1.18 15.00
C LEU A 65 9.13 2.17 14.42
N TYR A 66 7.91 1.72 14.16
CA TYR A 66 6.92 2.54 13.43
C TYR A 66 6.36 3.71 14.26
N PRO A 67 6.20 3.63 15.59
CA PRO A 67 5.78 4.77 16.41
C PRO A 67 6.67 6.02 16.33
N GLN A 68 7.89 5.89 15.83
CA GLN A 68 8.79 7.02 15.56
C GLN A 68 8.27 7.95 14.45
N ILE A 69 7.35 7.47 13.60
CA ILE A 69 6.78 8.24 12.49
C ILE A 69 5.25 8.32 12.51
N GLY A 70 4.55 7.35 13.10
CA GLY A 70 3.10 7.21 12.98
C GLY A 70 2.45 6.26 13.97
N LYS A 71 1.24 5.81 13.66
CA LYS A 71 0.51 4.82 14.47
C LYS A 71 0.76 3.42 13.93
N TYR A 72 1.14 2.50 14.82
CA TYR A 72 1.36 1.09 14.49
C TYR A 72 0.13 0.24 14.82
N PHE A 73 -0.16 -0.74 13.96
CA PHE A 73 -1.25 -1.70 14.10
C PHE A 73 -0.70 -3.14 13.96
N PRO A 74 -0.76 -3.96 15.03
CA PRO A 74 -0.10 -5.26 15.10
C PRO A 74 -0.92 -6.39 14.43
N PHE A 75 -1.30 -6.19 13.17
CA PHE A 75 -2.02 -7.18 12.38
C PHE A 75 -1.70 -7.02 10.90
N ALA A 76 -1.86 -8.10 10.14
CA ALA A 76 -1.83 -8.04 8.68
C ALA A 76 -3.18 -7.49 8.17
N VAL A 77 -3.15 -6.84 7.01
CA VAL A 77 -4.35 -6.33 6.35
C VAL A 77 -4.55 -7.10 5.05
N SER A 78 -5.76 -7.58 4.83
CA SER A 78 -6.15 -8.26 3.59
C SER A 78 -7.64 -8.04 3.31
N ARG A 79 -8.20 -8.73 2.32
CA ARG A 79 -9.65 -8.72 2.09
C ARG A 79 -10.42 -9.73 2.95
N THR A 80 -9.77 -10.81 3.34
CA THR A 80 -10.42 -11.91 4.08
C THR A 80 -9.98 -11.84 5.53
N PRO A 81 -10.85 -11.47 6.47
CA PRO A 81 -10.49 -11.44 7.89
C PRO A 81 -10.35 -12.86 8.44
N GLY A 82 -9.51 -13.02 9.46
CA GLY A 82 -9.31 -14.30 10.16
C GLY A 82 -7.84 -14.68 10.31
N TYR A 83 -7.59 -15.95 10.64
CA TYR A 83 -6.23 -16.49 10.69
C TYR A 83 -5.80 -16.98 9.32
N ALA A 84 -4.70 -16.46 8.81
CA ALA A 84 -4.08 -16.92 7.57
C ALA A 84 -2.58 -17.13 7.78
N THR A 85 -1.97 -17.97 6.95
CA THR A 85 -0.52 -18.13 6.92
C THR A 85 0.08 -16.98 6.13
N ALA A 86 1.01 -16.25 6.74
CA ALA A 86 1.85 -15.27 6.07
C ALA A 86 3.33 -15.64 6.19
N SER A 87 4.11 -15.29 5.18
CA SER A 87 5.57 -15.33 5.24
C SER A 87 6.05 -14.14 6.06
N VAL A 88 6.69 -14.39 7.21
CA VAL A 88 7.18 -13.31 8.09
C VAL A 88 8.68 -13.43 8.33
N LEU A 89 9.37 -12.29 8.40
CA LEU A 89 10.82 -12.24 8.58
C LEU A 89 11.21 -12.36 10.06
N LYS A 90 11.56 -13.58 10.49
CA LYS A 90 12.04 -13.88 11.85
C LYS A 90 13.48 -14.36 11.84
N ASN A 91 14.34 -13.78 12.68
CA ASN A 91 15.77 -14.15 12.75
C ASN A 91 16.50 -14.18 11.39
N ARG A 92 16.17 -13.24 10.48
CA ARG A 92 16.70 -13.15 9.10
C ARG A 92 16.29 -14.31 8.18
N GLN A 93 15.30 -15.11 8.56
CA GLN A 93 14.69 -16.13 7.73
C GLN A 93 13.19 -15.86 7.58
N TYR A 94 12.66 -16.14 6.40
CA TYR A 94 11.22 -16.11 6.18
C TYR A 94 10.63 -17.42 6.69
N ILE A 95 9.69 -17.32 7.62
CA ILE A 95 8.96 -18.46 8.17
C ILE A 95 7.47 -18.25 7.96
N ASN A 96 6.76 -19.34 7.64
CA ASN A 96 5.31 -19.32 7.58
C ASN A 96 4.76 -19.27 9.00
N GLN A 97 4.04 -18.21 9.33
CA GLN A 97 3.40 -18.03 10.63
C GLN A 97 1.90 -17.76 10.44
N SER A 98 1.09 -18.30 11.35
CA SER A 98 -0.32 -17.93 11.43
C SER A 98 -0.43 -16.53 12.00
N VAL A 99 -1.01 -15.61 11.23
CA VAL A 99 -1.17 -14.21 11.59
C VAL A 99 -2.64 -13.81 11.49
N VAL A 100 -3.04 -12.82 12.28
CA VAL A 100 -4.38 -12.24 12.21
C VAL A 100 -4.45 -11.28 11.04
N HIS A 101 -5.41 -11.52 10.15
CA HIS A 101 -5.79 -10.62 9.07
C HIS A 101 -7.01 -9.81 9.49
N VAL A 102 -6.90 -8.49 9.35
CA VAL A 102 -8.01 -7.55 9.44
C VAL A 102 -8.42 -7.16 8.02
N ASP A 103 -9.72 -7.10 7.79
CA ASP A 103 -10.26 -6.64 6.51
C ASP A 103 -9.87 -5.18 6.23
N ILE A 104 -9.45 -4.88 5.01
CA ILE A 104 -8.98 -3.55 4.61
C ILE A 104 -10.07 -2.48 4.71
N MET A 105 -11.34 -2.82 4.46
CA MET A 105 -12.44 -1.87 4.65
C MET A 105 -12.63 -1.58 6.13
N TYR A 106 -12.63 -2.61 6.98
CA TYR A 106 -12.68 -2.41 8.43
C TYR A 106 -11.52 -1.57 8.95
N PHE A 107 -10.30 -1.83 8.47
CA PHE A 107 -9.13 -1.05 8.87
C PHE A 107 -9.29 0.42 8.49
N VAL A 108 -9.57 0.72 7.22
CA VAL A 108 -9.63 2.11 6.73
C VAL A 108 -10.87 2.85 7.25
N ASP A 109 -12.06 2.27 7.14
CA ASP A 109 -13.33 2.95 7.45
C ASP A 109 -13.65 2.92 8.95
N LYS A 110 -13.42 1.80 9.65
CA LYS A 110 -13.82 1.65 11.06
C LYS A 110 -12.72 2.02 12.04
N LEU A 111 -11.48 1.57 11.80
CA LEU A 111 -10.36 1.83 12.71
C LEU A 111 -9.73 3.20 12.47
N LEU A 112 -9.37 3.51 11.22
CA LEU A 112 -8.74 4.80 10.89
C LEU A 112 -9.76 5.92 10.74
N LYS A 113 -10.98 5.61 10.27
CA LYS A 113 -12.04 6.58 9.93
C LYS A 113 -11.55 7.60 8.90
N ILE A 114 -10.87 7.11 7.86
CA ILE A 114 -10.29 7.91 6.79
C ILE A 114 -10.99 7.57 5.48
N ASN A 115 -11.37 8.59 4.71
CA ASN A 115 -11.94 8.44 3.38
C ASN A 115 -11.09 9.07 2.27
N LYS A 116 -9.99 9.76 2.62
CA LYS A 116 -9.01 10.30 1.68
C LYS A 116 -7.63 9.74 2.04
N ILE A 117 -7.06 8.94 1.15
CA ILE A 117 -5.75 8.32 1.30
C ILE A 117 -4.81 8.93 0.28
N ASP A 118 -3.92 9.82 0.71
CA ASP A 118 -2.91 10.41 -0.18
C ASP A 118 -1.92 9.37 -0.71
N ASN A 119 -1.37 8.52 0.17
CA ASN A 119 -0.39 7.50 -0.18
C ASN A 119 -0.76 6.15 0.47
N LEU A 120 -0.85 5.11 -0.35
CA LEU A 120 -1.03 3.72 0.08
C LEU A 120 0.15 2.88 -0.42
N TRP A 121 0.94 2.35 0.51
CA TRP A 121 2.08 1.48 0.23
C TRP A 121 1.75 0.05 0.68
N MET A 122 1.96 -0.93 -0.20
CA MET A 122 1.51 -2.31 0.00
C MET A 122 2.59 -3.32 -0.37
N ASP A 123 2.96 -4.14 0.60
CA ASP A 123 3.91 -5.26 0.53
C ASP A 123 3.36 -6.33 1.49
N ALA A 124 2.31 -7.03 1.06
CA ALA A 124 1.46 -7.86 1.90
C ALA A 124 1.71 -9.37 1.70
N GLU A 125 2.90 -9.74 1.21
CA GLU A 125 3.41 -11.12 1.16
C GLU A 125 2.42 -12.09 0.47
N GLY A 126 1.79 -11.66 -0.63
CA GLY A 126 0.82 -12.43 -1.42
C GLY A 126 -0.64 -12.09 -1.16
N ALA A 127 -0.98 -11.40 -0.06
CA ALA A 127 -2.35 -10.95 0.19
C ALA A 127 -2.82 -9.84 -0.77
N GLU A 128 -1.93 -9.27 -1.60
CA GLU A 128 -2.26 -8.22 -2.56
C GLU A 128 -3.29 -8.69 -3.59
N TYR A 129 -3.21 -9.95 -4.01
CA TYR A 129 -4.09 -10.47 -5.06
C TYR A 129 -5.57 -10.48 -4.67
N ASP A 130 -5.86 -10.64 -3.38
CA ASP A 130 -7.23 -10.61 -2.85
C ASP A 130 -7.73 -9.17 -2.68
N MET A 131 -6.80 -8.22 -2.65
CA MET A 131 -7.09 -6.79 -2.54
C MET A 131 -7.23 -6.09 -3.89
N PHE A 132 -6.79 -6.68 -5.01
CA PHE A 132 -6.88 -6.06 -6.34
C PHE A 132 -8.24 -5.46 -6.69
N GLU A 133 -9.33 -6.16 -6.35
CA GLU A 133 -10.68 -5.69 -6.68
C GLU A 133 -11.11 -4.43 -5.89
N ILE A 134 -10.43 -4.05 -4.82
CA ILE A 134 -10.73 -2.80 -4.10
C ILE A 134 -10.43 -1.56 -4.97
N PHE A 135 -9.48 -1.68 -5.90
CA PHE A 135 -9.02 -0.59 -6.76
C PHE A 135 -9.83 -0.44 -8.05
N MET A 136 -10.83 -1.29 -8.26
CA MET A 136 -11.70 -1.19 -9.43
C MET A 136 -12.68 -0.03 -9.29
N LYS A 137 -13.21 0.44 -10.42
CA LYS A 137 -14.19 1.53 -10.51
C LYS A 137 -15.45 1.29 -9.68
N ASN A 138 -15.86 0.02 -9.58
CA ASN A 138 -16.94 -0.43 -8.69
C ASN A 138 -16.41 -1.30 -7.54
N GLY A 139 -15.15 -1.11 -7.15
CA GLY A 139 -14.53 -1.80 -6.02
C GLY A 139 -14.99 -1.23 -4.67
N SER A 140 -14.64 -1.92 -3.58
CA SER A 140 -15.09 -1.56 -2.24
C SER A 140 -14.71 -0.13 -1.82
N PHE A 141 -13.54 0.39 -2.21
CA PHE A 141 -13.18 1.78 -1.92
C PHE A 141 -14.09 2.77 -2.63
N ALA A 142 -14.31 2.58 -3.93
CA ALA A 142 -15.20 3.46 -4.70
C ALA A 142 -16.64 3.44 -4.17
N GLN A 143 -17.17 2.25 -3.86
CA GLN A 143 -18.53 2.09 -3.32
C GLN A 143 -18.72 2.77 -1.95
N ASN A 144 -17.65 2.94 -1.18
CA ASN A 144 -17.69 3.56 0.15
C ASN A 144 -17.14 4.99 0.16
N GLY A 145 -16.93 5.61 -1.01
CA GLY A 145 -16.46 6.99 -1.12
C GLY A 145 -15.04 7.21 -0.60
N ILE A 146 -14.20 6.16 -0.61
CA ILE A 146 -12.80 6.22 -0.22
C ILE A 146 -11.96 6.53 -1.47
N ASP A 147 -11.33 7.70 -1.47
CA ASP A 147 -10.37 8.09 -2.51
C ASP A 147 -8.96 7.67 -2.10
N VAL A 148 -8.25 6.98 -2.98
CA VAL A 148 -6.81 6.73 -2.86
C VAL A 148 -6.11 7.41 -4.02
N CYS A 149 -5.15 8.29 -3.73
CA CYS A 149 -4.50 9.11 -4.76
C CYS A 149 -3.25 8.45 -5.36
N GLN A 150 -2.28 8.12 -4.51
CA GLN A 150 -1.03 7.50 -4.92
C GLN A 150 -0.92 6.10 -4.31
N ILE A 151 -0.67 5.09 -5.14
CA ILE A 151 -0.49 3.72 -4.70
C ILE A 151 0.90 3.25 -5.12
N ASN A 152 1.63 2.69 -4.17
CA ASN A 152 2.85 1.95 -4.40
C ASN A 152 2.62 0.51 -3.95
N ILE A 153 2.68 -0.44 -4.87
CA ILE A 153 2.38 -1.85 -4.58
C ILE A 153 3.52 -2.74 -5.04
N GLU A 154 3.96 -3.65 -4.19
CA GLU A 154 4.78 -4.80 -4.54
C GLU A 154 3.86 -6.02 -4.66
N VAL A 155 3.80 -6.61 -5.84
CA VAL A 155 2.99 -7.81 -6.13
C VAL A 155 3.91 -9.01 -6.14
N HIS A 156 3.68 -9.90 -5.18
CA HIS A 156 4.45 -11.14 -5.01
C HIS A 156 4.19 -12.12 -6.14
N LEU A 157 5.03 -12.11 -7.17
CA LEU A 157 5.03 -13.09 -8.25
C LEU A 157 5.65 -14.41 -7.77
N SER A 158 5.03 -15.10 -6.82
CA SER A 158 5.52 -16.39 -6.35
C SER A 158 5.44 -17.43 -7.48
N GLU A 159 6.60 -18.01 -7.81
CA GLU A 159 6.84 -19.12 -8.74
C GLU A 159 6.63 -18.80 -10.23
N THR A 160 7.75 -18.88 -10.94
CA THR A 160 8.01 -18.31 -12.27
C THR A 160 7.27 -19.00 -13.41
N GLY A 161 6.52 -18.23 -14.21
CA GLY A 161 6.15 -18.57 -15.58
C GLY A 161 4.78 -18.06 -16.02
N PRO A 162 4.54 -17.86 -17.34
CA PRO A 162 3.25 -17.41 -17.90
C PRO A 162 2.06 -18.35 -17.67
N ASN A 163 2.26 -19.49 -16.97
CA ASN A 163 1.26 -20.52 -16.69
C ASN A 163 0.86 -20.59 -15.19
N HIS A 164 1.33 -19.67 -14.34
CA HIS A 164 0.93 -19.64 -12.93
C HIS A 164 -0.30 -18.75 -12.69
N LEU A 165 -1.23 -19.23 -11.86
CA LEU A 165 -2.48 -18.54 -11.49
C LEU A 165 -2.24 -17.08 -11.04
N ASN A 166 -1.14 -16.83 -10.33
CA ASN A 166 -0.78 -15.51 -9.84
C ASN A 166 -0.43 -14.55 -10.99
N TYR A 167 0.27 -15.02 -12.03
CA TYR A 167 0.54 -14.24 -13.23
C TYR A 167 -0.76 -13.87 -13.97
N GLU A 168 -1.68 -14.81 -14.11
CA GLU A 168 -2.99 -14.55 -14.73
C GLU A 168 -3.81 -13.53 -13.95
N ARG A 169 -3.86 -13.65 -12.62
CA ARG A 169 -4.53 -12.70 -11.72
C ARG A 169 -3.93 -11.30 -11.84
N PHE A 170 -2.60 -11.20 -11.86
CA PHE A 170 -1.89 -9.94 -12.06
C PHE A 170 -2.17 -9.32 -13.43
N MET A 171 -2.09 -10.10 -14.51
CA MET A 171 -2.36 -9.60 -15.86
C MET A 171 -3.82 -9.17 -16.02
N LYS A 172 -4.77 -9.88 -15.40
CA LYS A 172 -6.19 -9.49 -15.36
C LYS A 172 -6.36 -8.17 -14.61
N PHE A 173 -5.68 -7.99 -13.49
CA PHE A 173 -5.68 -6.74 -12.73
C PHE A 173 -5.18 -5.56 -13.57
N VAL A 174 -4.00 -5.68 -14.19
CA VAL A 174 -3.43 -4.60 -15.02
C VAL A 174 -4.33 -4.26 -16.22
N LYS A 175 -4.85 -5.27 -16.93
CA LYS A 175 -5.79 -5.05 -18.05
C LYS A 175 -7.05 -4.32 -17.59
N GLN A 176 -7.55 -4.66 -16.40
CA GLN A 176 -8.73 -4.02 -15.82
C GLN A 176 -8.47 -2.55 -15.49
N LEU A 177 -7.33 -2.23 -14.87
CA LEU A 177 -6.93 -0.86 -14.57
C LEU A 177 -6.85 0.00 -15.84
N ILE A 178 -6.21 -0.51 -16.89
CA ILE A 178 -6.08 0.19 -18.18
C ILE A 178 -7.46 0.46 -18.78
N ARG A 179 -8.35 -0.54 -18.77
CA ARG A 179 -9.70 -0.42 -19.35
C ARG A 179 -10.59 0.56 -18.60
N GLU A 180 -10.44 0.64 -17.28
CA GLU A 180 -11.27 1.52 -16.44
C GLU A 180 -10.81 2.98 -16.46
N GLU A 181 -9.57 3.23 -16.90
CA GLU A 181 -8.96 4.57 -17.00
C GLU A 181 -8.99 5.36 -15.67
N GLN A 182 -9.17 4.66 -14.55
CA GLN A 182 -9.22 5.25 -13.21
C GLN A 182 -7.82 5.52 -12.68
N PHE A 183 -6.94 4.53 -12.80
CA PHE A 183 -5.54 4.62 -12.37
C PHE A 183 -4.64 4.57 -13.59
N ALA A 184 -3.69 5.50 -13.69
CA ALA A 184 -2.59 5.34 -14.63
C ALA A 184 -1.35 4.79 -13.90
N ILE A 185 -0.65 3.87 -14.57
CA ILE A 185 0.56 3.21 -14.07
C ILE A 185 1.75 3.98 -14.64
N PHE A 186 2.55 4.65 -13.78
CA PHE A 186 3.64 5.51 -14.23
C PHE A 186 4.99 4.83 -14.25
N LYS A 187 5.18 3.88 -13.35
CA LYS A 187 6.45 3.18 -13.24
C LYS A 187 6.21 1.77 -12.76
N THR A 188 6.88 0.86 -13.44
CA THR A 188 6.98 -0.53 -13.04
C THR A 188 8.45 -0.88 -12.87
N GLU A 189 8.76 -1.72 -11.89
CA GLU A 189 10.09 -2.29 -11.72
C GLU A 189 9.91 -3.78 -11.39
N GLU A 190 10.48 -4.63 -12.25
CA GLU A 190 10.53 -6.07 -12.02
C GLU A 190 11.94 -6.42 -11.54
N VAL A 191 12.03 -7.02 -10.35
CA VAL A 191 13.31 -7.55 -9.83
C VAL A 191 13.14 -9.03 -9.51
N ILE A 192 12.28 -9.31 -8.52
CA ILE A 192 11.82 -10.66 -8.12
C ILE A 192 10.29 -10.62 -8.00
N HIS A 193 9.78 -9.50 -7.50
CA HIS A 193 8.37 -9.14 -7.47
C HIS A 193 8.12 -7.98 -8.43
N MET A 194 6.86 -7.77 -8.78
CA MET A 194 6.46 -6.66 -9.64
C MET A 194 6.09 -5.47 -8.79
N ARG A 195 6.79 -4.36 -8.96
CA ARG A 195 6.48 -3.11 -8.27
C ARG A 195 5.76 -2.18 -9.21
N MET A 196 4.72 -1.52 -8.74
CA MET A 196 3.97 -0.54 -9.53
C MET A 196 3.70 0.72 -8.72
N TYR A 197 3.85 1.86 -9.37
CA TYR A 197 3.34 3.14 -8.89
C TYR A 197 2.17 3.60 -9.75
N MET A 198 1.06 3.91 -9.10
CA MET A 198 -0.22 4.26 -9.72
C MET A 198 -0.76 5.57 -9.16
N PHE A 199 -1.41 6.37 -10.01
CA PHE A 199 -2.13 7.58 -9.60
C PHE A 199 -3.59 7.56 -10.07
N ASN A 200 -4.51 7.98 -9.19
CA ASN A 200 -5.94 8.02 -9.45
C ASN A 200 -6.37 9.29 -10.20
N PHE A 201 -6.53 9.18 -11.52
CA PHE A 201 -7.02 10.28 -12.35
C PHE A 201 -8.53 10.43 -12.33
N ALA A 202 -9.31 9.42 -11.92
CA ALA A 202 -10.76 9.58 -11.86
C ALA A 202 -11.21 10.42 -10.68
N SER A 203 -10.48 10.39 -9.56
CA SER A 203 -10.81 11.15 -8.36
C SER A 203 -10.59 12.65 -8.56
N SER A 204 -11.65 13.44 -8.41
CA SER A 204 -11.54 14.90 -8.42
C SER A 204 -10.65 15.38 -7.28
N PHE A 205 -10.76 14.80 -6.09
CA PHE A 205 -9.91 15.14 -4.94
C PHE A 205 -8.43 15.01 -5.30
N CYS A 206 -8.03 13.86 -5.87
CA CYS A 206 -6.63 13.62 -6.20
C CYS A 206 -6.08 14.60 -7.25
N ARG A 207 -6.86 14.91 -8.30
CA ARG A 207 -6.46 15.89 -9.34
C ARG A 207 -6.40 17.34 -8.85
N HIS A 208 -7.12 17.69 -7.80
CA HIS A 208 -7.05 19.04 -7.22
C HIS A 208 -5.91 19.15 -6.20
N LYS A 209 -5.55 18.05 -5.53
CA LYS A 209 -4.49 18.06 -4.52
C LYS A 209 -3.08 17.96 -5.12
N TYR A 210 -2.96 17.33 -6.28
CA TYR A 210 -1.72 16.97 -7.00
C TYR A 210 -1.80 17.36 -8.47
#